data_AF-A0AAD8CBI0-F1
#
_entry.id   AF-A0AAD8CBI0-F1
#
_cell.length_a   1.000
_cell.length_b   1.000
_cell.length_c   1.000
_cell.angle_alpha   90.00
_cell.angle_beta   90.00
_cell.angle_gamma   90.00
#
_symmetry.space_group_name_H-M   'P 1'
#
loop_
_entity.id
_entity.type
_entity.pdbx_description
1 polymer ?
#
loop_
_entity_poly.entity_id
_entity_poly.type
_entity_poly.pdbx_seq_one_letter_code
_entity_poly.pdbx_strand_id
1 'polypeptide(L)' 'HCELGFYSPDNIFCFECPFGTYKNFTGNQQCLHCPSYRTTTENGSIDISNCSF' A
#
# COMPACT_ATOMS: atom_id res chain seq x y z
N HIS A 1 10.23 -11.03 0.43
CA HIS A 1 9.72 -10.14 -0.62
C HIS A 1 8.23 -10.02 -0.39
N CYS A 2 7.72 -8.83 -0.05
CA CYS A 2 6.31 -8.68 0.27
C CYS A 2 5.43 -8.62 -0.97
N GLU A 3 4.21 -9.13 -0.81
CA GLU A 3 3.21 -9.12 -1.87
C GLU A 3 2.61 -7.71 -2.03
N LEU A 4 1.73 -7.59 -3.02
CA LEU A 4 0.94 -6.38 -3.26
C LEU A 4 0.20 -5.97 -2.00
N GLY A 5 0.09 -4.67 -1.75
CA GLY A 5 -0.55 -4.18 -0.52
C GLY A 5 0.27 -4.40 0.75
N PHE A 6 1.49 -4.92 0.68
CA PHE A 6 2.36 -5.08 1.85
C PHE A 6 3.74 -4.47 1.64
N TYR A 7 4.32 -3.82 2.65
CA TYR A 7 5.68 -3.26 2.64
C TYR A 7 6.52 -3.83 3.79
N SER A 8 7.85 -3.72 3.71
CA SER A 8 8.72 -4.17 4.80
C SER A 8 9.84 -3.16 5.03
N PRO A 9 9.76 -2.36 6.11
CA PRO A 9 10.82 -1.42 6.45
C PRO A 9 12.10 -2.16 6.89
N ASP A 10 11.95 -3.25 7.65
CA ASP A 10 13.06 -4.02 8.21
C ASP A 10 13.49 -5.22 7.35
N ASN A 11 12.78 -5.52 6.25
CA ASN A 11 12.93 -6.74 5.43
C ASN A 11 12.67 -8.06 6.19
N ILE A 12 12.12 -7.99 7.41
CA ILE A 12 11.80 -9.16 8.26
C ILE A 12 10.30 -9.49 8.16
N PHE A 13 9.44 -8.50 8.39
CA PHE A 13 7.99 -8.67 8.39
C PHE A 13 7.33 -7.82 7.31
N CYS A 14 6.28 -8.36 6.69
CA CYS A 14 5.45 -7.64 5.75
C CYS A 14 4.28 -7.00 6.49
N PHE A 15 4.22 -5.68 6.47
CA PHE A 15 3.15 -4.89 7.04
C PHE A 15 2.20 -4.45 5.94
N GLU A 16 0.90 -4.49 6.22
CA GLU A 16 -0.13 -3.98 5.33
C GLU A 16 0.09 -2.48 5.02
N CYS A 17 -0.19 -2.08 3.79
CA CYS A 17 -0.15 -0.67 3.40
C CYS A 17 -1.13 0.12 4.27
N PRO A 18 -0.69 1.19 4.94
CA PRO A 18 -1.58 1.99 5.77
C PRO A 18 -2.66 2.68 4.94
N PHE A 19 -3.75 3.08 5.60
CA PHE A 19 -4.83 3.87 5.02
C PHE A 19 -4.30 5.09 4.24
N GLY A 20 -4.85 5.32 3.06
CA GLY A 20 -4.40 6.38 2.15
C GLY A 20 -3.18 6.01 1.31
N THR A 21 -2.75 4.75 1.34
CA THR A 21 -1.66 4.23 0.50
C THR A 21 -2.03 2.91 -0.15
N TYR A 22 -1.45 2.64 -1.31
CA TYR A 22 -1.64 1.41 -2.07
C TYR A 22 -0.30 0.87 -2.57
N LYS A 23 -0.24 -0.41 -2.95
CA LYS A 23 0.95 -0.99 -3.56
C LYS A 23 0.60 -2.05 -4.60
N ASN A 24 0.81 -1.68 -5.86
CA ASN A 24 0.50 -2.49 -7.04
C ASN A 24 1.71 -3.24 -7.63
N PHE A 25 2.80 -3.34 -6.87
CA PHE A 25 3.98 -4.09 -7.26
C PHE A 25 4.48 -4.90 -6.06
N THR A 26 5.09 -6.05 -6.32
CA THR A 26 5.67 -6.88 -5.26
C THR A 26 7.05 -6.33 -4.88
N GLY A 27 7.42 -6.40 -3.61
CA GLY A 27 8.73 -5.95 -3.14
C GLY A 27 8.71 -5.58 -1.67
N ASN A 28 9.83 -5.10 -1.15
CA ASN A 28 9.89 -4.62 0.23
C ASN A 28 9.73 -3.10 0.33
N GLN A 29 9.74 -2.39 -0.80
CA GLN A 29 9.57 -0.93 -0.82
C GLN A 29 8.24 -0.49 -0.17
N GLN A 30 8.23 0.75 0.30
CA GLN A 30 7.05 1.38 0.89
C GLN A 30 5.88 1.51 -0.10
N CYS A 31 4.68 1.63 0.44
CA CYS A 31 3.45 1.84 -0.33
C CYS A 31 3.41 3.24 -0.94
N LEU A 32 2.74 3.35 -2.08
CA LEU A 32 2.52 4.60 -2.79
C LEU A 32 1.33 5.33 -2.16
N HIS A 33 1.46 6.65 -1.98
CA HIS A 33 0.33 7.46 -1.53
C HIS A 33 -0.76 7.56 -2.61
N CYS A 34 -2.02 7.55 -2.17
CA CYS A 34 -3.13 7.89 -3.04
C CYS A 34 -2.95 9.31 -3.61
N PRO A 35 -3.20 9.51 -4.92
CA PRO A 35 -3.11 10.83 -5.53
C PRO A 35 -4.26 11.73 -5.09
N SER A 36 -4.02 13.03 -5.01
CA SER A 36 -5.03 14.06 -4.67
C SER A 36 -5.61 13.86 -3.26
N TYR A 37 -6.78 14.45 -2.97
CA TYR A 37 -7.53 14.26 -1.72
C TYR A 37 -8.24 12.90 -1.62
N ARG A 38 -7.70 11.86 -2.26
CA ARG A 38 -8.26 10.50 -2.22
C ARG A 38 -7.58 9.69 -1.14
N THR A 39 -8.30 8.73 -0.60
CA THR A 39 -7.79 7.77 0.38
C THR A 39 -8.31 6.38 0.06
N THR A 40 -7.61 5.36 0.55
CA THR A 40 -8.13 3.99 0.50
C THR A 40 -9.22 3.84 1.54
N THR A 41 -10.17 2.93 1.33
CA THR A 41 -11.20 2.60 2.35
C THR A 41 -10.69 1.63 3.40
N GLU A 42 -9.62 0.91 3.08
CA GLU A 42 -9.00 -0.12 3.89
C GLU A 42 -7.47 -0.09 3.76
N ASN A 43 -6.81 -0.70 4.74
CA ASN A 43 -5.39 -0.99 4.67
C ASN A 43 -5.12 -2.13 3.68
N GLY A 44 -3.86 -2.29 3.28
CA GLY A 44 -3.46 -3.37 2.39
C GLY A 44 -3.91 -3.17 0.95
N SER A 45 -4.30 -1.95 0.56
CA SER A 45 -4.77 -1.68 -0.80
C SER A 45 -3.71 -2.02 -1.83
N ILE A 46 -4.09 -2.83 -2.80
CA ILE A 46 -3.18 -3.33 -3.84
C ILE A 46 -3.19 -2.49 -5.11
N ASP A 47 -4.15 -1.58 -5.26
CA ASP A 47 -4.31 -0.82 -6.49
C ASP A 47 -4.84 0.60 -6.23
N ILE A 48 -4.44 1.53 -7.09
CA ILE A 48 -4.86 2.93 -7.05
C ILE A 48 -6.37 3.11 -7.21
N SER A 49 -7.05 2.14 -7.83
CA SER A 49 -8.50 2.13 -7.99
C SER A 49 -9.24 2.08 -6.64
N ASN A 50 -8.57 1.63 -5.57
CA ASN A 50 -9.11 1.66 -4.21
C ASN A 50 -9.03 3.06 -3.57
N CYS A 51 -8.30 4.00 -4.18
CA CYS A 51 -8.27 5.39 -3.73
C CYS A 51 -9.56 6.12 -4.13
N SER A 52 -10.48 6.25 -3.18
CA SER A 52 -11.77 6.96 -3.30
C SER A 52 -11.77 8.29 -2.53
N PHE A 53 -12.80 9.11 -2.73
CA PHE A 53 -13.04 10.32 -1.92
C PHE A 53 -13.88 9.99 -0.68
#